data_AF-A0A4Y9NYP6-F1
#
_entry.id   AF-A0A4Y9NYP6-F1
#
_cell.length_a   1.000
_cell.length_b   1.000
_cell.length_c   1.000
_cell.angle_alpha   90.00
_cell.angle_beta   90.00
_cell.angle_gamma   90.00
#
_symmetry.space_group_name_H-M   'P 1'
#
loop_
_entity.id
_entity.type
_entity.pdbx_description
1 polymer ?
#
loop_
_entity_poly.entity_id
_entity_poly.type
_entity_poly.pdbx_seq_one_letter_code
_entity_poly.pdbx_strand_id
1 'polypeptide(L)' 'MPNFPACRGRELLAAVKRLGYTVTRQSGSHRTMEAPGRPRLLFSFHDNAEVPPGLVRKVLVRDIGLDVDTALDILKG' A
#
# COMPACT_ATOMS: atom_id res chain seq x y z
N MET A 1 -1.07 -15.11 13.86
CA MET A 1 -1.30 -13.91 13.04
C MET A 1 -0.82 -14.23 11.64
N PRO A 2 -1.60 -13.95 10.58
CA PRO A 2 -1.12 -14.14 9.22
C PRO A 2 0.11 -13.27 8.98
N ASN A 3 1.17 -13.90 8.47
CA ASN A 3 2.42 -13.23 8.16
C ASN A 3 2.27 -12.54 6.81
N PHE A 4 2.34 -11.21 6.83
CA PHE A 4 2.47 -10.44 5.60
C PHE A 4 3.88 -10.67 5.01
N PRO A 5 4.03 -10.78 3.68
CA PRO A 5 5.35 -10.85 3.08
C PRO A 5 6.06 -9.48 3.14
N ALA A 6 7.39 -9.52 3.11
CA ALA A 6 8.17 -8.34 2.74
C ALA A 6 8.04 -8.15 1.22
N CYS A 7 7.87 -6.92 0.76
CA CYS A 7 7.73 -6.61 -0.66
C CYS A 7 8.49 -5.33 -1.01
N ARG A 8 8.81 -5.12 -2.29
CA ARG A 8 9.38 -3.85 -2.73
C ARG A 8 8.32 -2.75 -2.71
N GLY A 9 8.75 -1.50 -2.51
CA GLY A 9 7.85 -0.33 -2.53
C GLY A 9 7.04 -0.25 -3.82
N ARG A 10 7.64 -0.58 -4.97
CA ARG A 10 6.92 -0.65 -6.26
C ARG A 10 5.79 -1.68 -6.29
N GLU A 11 5.94 -2.81 -5.60
CA GLU A 11 4.92 -3.88 -5.54
C GLU A 11 3.76 -3.44 -4.66
N LEU A 12 4.07 -2.87 -3.49
CA LEU A 12 3.04 -2.28 -2.63
C LEU A 12 2.30 -1.14 -3.32
N LEU A 13 3.01 -0.28 -4.05
CA LEU A 13 2.40 0.78 -4.86
C LEU A 13 1.47 0.20 -5.94
N ALA A 14 1.89 -0.85 -6.64
CA ALA A 14 1.06 -1.50 -7.65
C ALA A 14 -0.22 -2.08 -7.03
N ALA A 15 -0.11 -2.76 -5.88
CA ALA A 15 -1.25 -3.27 -5.13
C ALA A 15 -2.21 -2.13 -4.71
N VAL A 16 -1.69 -1.03 -4.19
CA VAL A 16 -2.50 0.14 -3.83
C VAL A 16 -3.19 0.74 -5.06
N LYS A 17 -2.51 0.86 -6.20
CA LYS A 17 -3.12 1.33 -7.45
C LYS A 17 -4.23 0.40 -7.96
N ARG A 18 -4.10 -0.93 -7.80
CA ARG A 18 -5.16 -1.90 -8.15
C ARG A 18 -6.47 -1.68 -7.37
N LEU A 19 -6.41 -1.07 -6.18
CA LEU A 19 -7.59 -0.66 -5.40
C LEU A 19 -8.26 0.63 -5.92
N GLY A 20 -7.75 1.22 -7.01
CA GLY A 20 -8.26 2.47 -7.57
C GLY A 20 -7.64 3.73 -6.97
N TYR A 21 -6.55 3.62 -6.20
CA TYR A 21 -5.81 4.79 -5.74
C TYR A 21 -5.06 5.47 -6.87
N THR A 22 -5.23 6.79 -6.96
CA THR A 22 -4.49 7.66 -7.88
C THR A 22 -3.60 8.60 -7.08
N VAL A 23 -2.47 9.01 -7.65
CA VAL A 23 -1.57 9.98 -7.02
C VAL A 23 -2.15 11.37 -7.24
N THR A 24 -2.57 12.04 -6.17
CA THR A 24 -3.13 13.39 -6.24
C THR A 24 -2.09 14.47 -5.98
N ARG A 25 -1.00 14.12 -5.27
CA ARG A 25 0.15 15.00 -5.06
C ARG A 25 1.43 14.20 -4.89
N GLN A 26 2.55 14.69 -5.43
CA GLN A 26 3.86 14.10 -5.20
C GLN A 26 4.90 15.19 -4.90
N SER A 27 5.74 14.95 -3.90
CA SER A 27 6.92 15.76 -3.59
C SER A 27 8.07 14.84 -3.20
N GLY A 28 9.08 14.74 -4.08
CA GLY A 28 10.12 13.72 -3.96
C GLY A 28 9.51 12.30 -3.94
N SER A 29 9.91 11.50 -2.96
CA SER A 29 9.42 10.13 -2.74
C SER A 29 8.05 10.06 -2.05
N HIS A 30 7.55 11.17 -1.51
CA HIS A 30 6.27 11.20 -0.81
C HIS A 30 5.15 11.43 -1.82
N ARG A 31 4.27 10.43 -1.94
CA ARG A 31 3.09 10.42 -2.81
C ARG A 31 1.85 10.44 -1.92
N THR A 32 1.01 11.45 -2.09
CA THR A 32 -0.36 11.42 -1.59
C THR A 32 -1.22 10.68 -2.59
N MET A 33 -2.00 9.72 -2.12
CA MET A 33 -2.89 8.92 -2.94
C MET A 33 -4.32 8.96 -2.39
N GLU A 34 -5.29 9.02 -3.30
CA GLU A 34 -6.71 9.05 -2.96
C GLU A 34 -7.47 8.07 -3.86
N ALA A 35 -8.51 7.43 -3.31
CA ALA A 35 -9.41 6.56 -4.05
C ALA A 35 -10.85 6.81 -3.59
N PRO A 36 -11.86 6.74 -4.48
CA PRO A 36 -13.25 6.81 -4.09
C PRO A 36 -13.59 5.75 -3.04
N GLY A 37 -14.24 6.17 -1.94
CA GLY A 37 -14.68 5.27 -0.87
C GLY A 37 -13.56 4.73 0.04
N ARG A 38 -12.34 5.27 -0.04
CA ARG A 38 -11.22 4.88 0.82
C ARG A 38 -10.50 6.09 1.42
N PRO A 39 -9.85 5.96 2.59
CA PRO A 39 -9.12 7.06 3.19
C PRO A 39 -7.92 7.48 2.34
N ARG A 40 -7.57 8.77 2.44
CA ARG A 40 -6.36 9.33 1.85
C ARG A 40 -5.13 8.63 2.41
N LEU A 41 -4.26 8.17 1.53
CA LEU A 41 -3.06 7.43 1.87
C LEU A 41 -1.81 8.28 1.61
N LEU A 42 -0.91 8.36 2.59
CA LEU A 42 0.42 8.92 2.39
C LEU A 42 1.40 7.77 2.13
N PHE A 43 1.84 7.65 0.88
CA PHE A 43 2.80 6.65 0.44
C PHE A 43 4.21 7.25 0.38
N SER A 44 5.09 6.85 1.30
CA SER A 44 6.44 7.42 1.44
C SER A 44 7.56 6.42 1.15
N PHE A 45 7.28 5.34 0.42
CA PHE A 45 8.27 4.32 0.10
C PHE A 45 8.93 4.60 -1.25
N HIS A 46 10.25 4.45 -1.32
CA HIS A 46 10.96 4.42 -2.59
C HIS A 46 10.61 3.13 -3.34
N ASP A 47 10.53 3.20 -4.67
CA ASP A 47 10.11 2.07 -5.51
C ASP A 47 11.03 0.83 -5.34
N ASN A 48 12.32 1.05 -5.04
CA ASN A 48 13.31 0.00 -4.80
C ASN A 48 13.54 -0.33 -3.31
N ALA A 49 12.89 0.38 -2.38
CA ALA A 49 13.03 0.06 -0.96
C ALA A 49 12.29 -1.23 -0.62
N GLU A 50 12.87 -2.04 0.27
CA GLU A 50 12.16 -3.15 0.88
C GLU A 50 11.21 -2.61 1.96
N VAL A 51 9.95 -3.04 1.89
CA VAL A 51 8.93 -2.70 2.87
C VAL A 51 8.75 -3.92 3.79
N PRO A 52 9.09 -3.82 5.08
CA PRO A 52 8.97 -4.94 6.00
C PRO A 52 7.50 -5.34 6.23
N PRO A 53 7.23 -6.62 6.55
CA PRO A 53 5.89 -7.17 6.77
C PRO A 53 4.97 -6.32 7.64
N GLY A 54 5.50 -5.77 8.74
CA GLY A 54 4.74 -4.94 9.67
C GLY A 54 4.24 -3.64 9.04
N LEU A 55 5.04 -3.03 8.15
CA LEU A 55 4.64 -1.83 7.42
C LEU A 55 3.66 -2.15 6.29
N VAL A 56 3.85 -3.27 5.58
CA VAL A 56 2.88 -3.74 4.58
C VAL A 56 1.50 -3.92 5.22
N ARG A 57 1.43 -4.65 6.34
CA ARG A 57 0.19 -4.84 7.10
C ARG A 57 -0.40 -3.53 7.57
N LYS A 58 0.43 -2.64 8.13
CA LYS A 58 -0.02 -1.32 8.59
C LYS A 58 -0.68 -0.55 7.46
N VAL A 59 -0.05 -0.46 6.29
CA VAL A 59 -0.59 0.29 5.15
C VAL A 59 -1.91 -0.31 4.69
N LEU A 60 -1.94 -1.61 4.39
CA LEU A 60 -3.12 -2.24 3.76
C LEU A 60 -4.30 -2.39 4.73
N VAL A 61 -4.04 -2.78 5.96
CA VAL A 61 -5.11 -3.09 6.93
C VAL A 61 -5.45 -1.87 7.77
N ARG A 62 -4.44 -1.17 8.30
CA ARG A 62 -4.67 -0.09 9.26
C ARG A 62 -4.92 1.27 8.59
N ASP A 63 -4.13 1.61 7.58
CA ASP A 63 -4.23 2.92 6.94
C ASP A 63 -5.32 2.93 5.83
N ILE A 64 -5.46 1.83 5.07
CA ILE A 64 -6.49 1.70 4.02
C ILE A 64 -7.80 1.10 4.56
N GLY A 65 -7.73 0.20 5.54
CA GLY A 65 -8.92 -0.45 6.12
C GLY A 65 -9.34 -1.74 5.44
N LEU A 66 -8.44 -2.44 4.74
CA LEU A 66 -8.76 -3.75 4.15
C LEU A 66 -8.85 -4.84 5.21
N ASP A 67 -9.69 -5.84 4.96
CA ASP A 67 -9.55 -7.12 5.64
C ASP A 67 -8.20 -7.78 5.29
N VAL A 68 -7.71 -8.58 6.22
CA VAL A 68 -6.44 -9.28 6.10
C VAL A 68 -6.38 -10.19 4.86
N ASP A 69 -7.45 -10.92 4.55
CA ASP A 69 -7.48 -11.82 3.41
C ASP A 69 -7.39 -11.05 2.09
N THR A 70 -8.21 -10.02 1.93
CA THR A 70 -8.16 -9.09 0.79
C THR A 70 -6.79 -8.43 0.64
N ALA A 71 -6.17 -8.03 1.76
CA ALA A 71 -4.85 -7.42 1.75
C ALA A 71 -3.74 -8.40 1.33
N LEU A 72 -3.88 -9.69 1.64
CA LEU A 72 -2.93 -10.71 1.17
C LEU A 72 -3.19 -11.09 -0.28
N ASP A 73 -4.45 -11.17 -0.71
CA ASP A 73 -4.84 -11.47 -2.07
C ASP A 73 -4.27 -10.45 -3.06
N ILE A 74 -4.42 -9.16 -2.76
CA ILE A 74 -3.94 -8.11 -3.67
C ILE A 74 -2.41 -8.05 -3.82
N LEU A 75 -1.67 -8.55 -2.83
CA LEU A 75 -0.22 -8.69 -2.89
C LEU A 75 0.22 -9.88 -3.76
N LYS A 76 -0.64 -10.89 -3.93
CA LYS A 76 -0.39 -12.05 -4.80
C LYS A 76 -0.75 -11.79 -6.27
N GLY A 77 -1.50 -10.72 -6.53
CA GLY A 77 -2.23 -10.51 -7.78
C GLY A 77 -1.38 -10.37 -9.02
#